data_AF-A0A3B9SZ06-F1
#
_entry.id   AF-A0A3B9SZ06-F1
#
_cell.length_a   1.000
_cell.length_b   1.000
_cell.length_c   1.000
_cell.angle_alpha   90.00
_cell.angle_beta   90.00
_cell.angle_gamma   90.00
#
_symmetry.space_group_name_H-M   'P 1'
#
loop_
_entity.id
_entity.type
_entity.pdbx_description
1 polymer ?
#
loop_
_entity_poly.entity_id
_entity_poly.type
_entity_poly.pdbx_seq_one_letter_code
_entity_poly.pdbx_strand_id
1 'polypeptide(L)' 'MKDFVPYEKMSKKQKREYDRKKRGTWTLSPITRIAETDKKHYSRKIKHKNHGGDDSLPSFFARRQLV' A
#
# COMPACT_ATOMS: atom_id res chain seq x y z
N MET A 1 29.42 16.38 24.35
CA MET A 1 28.75 15.08 24.08
C MET A 1 28.79 14.27 25.36
N LYS A 2 27.73 13.52 25.69
CA LYS A 2 27.83 12.52 26.77
C LYS A 2 28.64 11.34 26.22
N ASP A 3 29.57 10.83 27.01
CA ASP A 3 30.41 9.71 26.60
C ASP A 3 29.55 8.51 26.22
N PHE A 4 29.95 7.82 25.15
CA PHE A 4 29.29 6.61 24.72
C PHE A 4 29.57 5.49 25.72
N VAL A 5 28.53 4.99 26.37
CA VAL A 5 28.62 3.85 27.27
C VAL A 5 28.11 2.61 26.54
N PRO A 6 28.95 1.58 26.33
CA PRO A 6 28.51 0.32 25.75
C PRO A 6 27.40 -0.34 26.58
N TYR A 7 26.49 -1.05 25.91
CA TYR A 7 25.32 -1.66 26.55
C TYR A 7 25.70 -2.52 27.76
N GLU A 8 26.75 -3.32 27.65
CA GLU A 8 27.22 -4.21 28.72
C GLU A 8 27.59 -3.47 30.01
N LYS A 9 28.13 -2.26 29.88
CA LYS A 9 28.63 -1.44 30.98
C LYS A 9 27.57 -0.50 31.55
N MET A 10 26.38 -0.45 30.95
CA MET A 10 25.26 0.33 31.47
C MET A 10 24.73 -0.24 32.79
N SER A 11 24.22 0.65 33.65
CA SER A 11 23.50 0.26 34.86
C SER A 11 22.26 -0.57 34.52
N LYS A 12 21.80 -1.39 35.47
CA LYS A 12 20.58 -2.21 35.31
C LYS A 12 19.35 -1.37 34.96
N LYS A 13 19.25 -0.15 35.48
CA LYS A 13 18.14 0.78 35.19
C LYS A 13 18.17 1.26 33.74
N GLN A 14 19.33 1.68 33.25
CA GLN A 14 19.50 2.16 31.88
C GLN A 14 19.24 1.06 30.84
N LYS A 15 19.72 -0.16 31.10
CA LYS A 15 19.42 -1.34 30.24
C LYS A 15 17.91 -1.54 30.08
N ARG A 16 17.16 -1.54 31.20
CA ARG A 16 15.70 -1.68 31.19
C ARG A 16 15.00 -0.59 30.36
N GLU A 17 15.45 0.65 30.46
CA GLU A 17 14.88 1.76 29.68
C GLU A 17 15.18 1.61 28.19
N TYR A 18 16.40 1.21 27.83
CA TYR A 18 16.79 0.91 26.45
C TYR A 18 15.94 -0.23 25.87
N ASP A 19 15.82 -1.34 26.59
CA ASP A 19 15.03 -2.51 26.17
C ASP A 19 13.54 -2.19 26.05
N ARG A 20 13.01 -1.35 26.95
CA ARG A 20 11.61 -0.87 26.85
C ARG A 20 11.39 -0.09 25.56
N LYS A 21 12.32 0.79 25.18
CA LYS A 21 12.26 1.53 23.90
C LYS A 21 12.30 0.58 22.71
N LYS A 22 13.19 -0.42 22.74
CA LYS A 22 13.31 -1.42 21.66
C LYS A 22 12.09 -2.32 21.53
N ARG A 23 11.46 -2.71 22.64
CA ARG A 23 10.27 -3.58 22.64
C ARG A 23 9.00 -2.89 22.14
N GLY A 24 8.88 -1.58 22.32
CA GLY A 24 7.69 -0.84 21.88
C GLY A 24 7.61 -0.66 20.37
N THR A 25 8.75 -0.71 19.67
CA THR A 25 8.82 -0.54 18.22
C THR A 25 9.07 -1.89 17.56
N TRP A 26 8.09 -2.38 16.82
CA TRP A 26 8.31 -3.51 15.93
C TRP A 26 9.20 -3.05 14.77
N THR A 27 10.42 -3.62 14.66
CA THR A 27 11.42 -3.21 13.64
C THR A 27 10.91 -3.36 12.20
N LEU A 28 9.90 -4.21 11.96
CA LEU A 28 9.43 -4.57 10.62
C LEU A 28 7.91 -4.41 10.48
N SER A 29 7.38 -3.19 10.34
CA SER A 29 5.93 -2.97 10.23
C SER A 29 5.28 -3.95 9.23
N PRO A 30 4.31 -4.80 9.65
CA PRO A 30 3.74 -5.83 8.77
C PRO A 30 3.02 -5.23 7.57
N ILE A 31 2.63 -3.95 7.67
CA ILE A 31 1.94 -3.17 6.63
C ILE A 31 2.91 -2.74 5.51
N THR A 32 4.21 -2.62 5.80
CA THR A 32 5.21 -2.15 4.82
C THR A 32 5.74 -3.23 3.88
N ARG A 33 5.25 -4.47 3.96
CA ARG A 33 5.45 -5.47 2.89
C ARG A 33 4.52 -5.20 1.70
N ILE A 34 4.47 -3.94 1.24
CA ILE A 34 3.96 -3.61 -0.08
C ILE A 34 5.12 -3.98 -1.01
N ALA A 35 4.99 -5.10 -1.72
CA ALA A 35 5.96 -5.46 -2.73
C ALA A 35 6.00 -4.34 -3.78
N GLU A 36 7.17 -3.78 -4.07
CA GLU A 36 7.35 -2.71 -5.07
C GLU A 36 6.75 -3.08 -6.45
N THR A 37 6.67 -4.38 -6.72
CA THR A 37 5.87 -4.94 -7.80
C THR A 37 4.75 -5.78 -7.22
N ASP A 38 3.52 -5.35 -7.52
CA ASP A 38 2.21 -5.93 -7.23
C ASP A 38 1.99 -7.36 -7.79
N LYS A 39 3.00 -8.24 -7.75
CA LYS A 39 2.94 -9.62 -8.25
C LYS A 39 1.85 -10.46 -7.58
N LYS A 40 1.37 -10.05 -6.40
CA LYS A 40 0.25 -10.69 -5.68
C LYS A 40 -1.07 -9.92 -5.76
N HIS A 41 -1.10 -8.73 -6.37
CA HIS A 41 -2.35 -8.02 -6.57
C HIS A 41 -3.12 -8.72 -7.68
N TYR A 42 -4.25 -9.31 -7.30
CA TYR A 42 -5.16 -9.92 -8.26
C TYR A 42 -5.73 -8.83 -9.17
N SER A 43 -5.26 -8.80 -10.43
CA SER A 43 -5.85 -7.98 -11.48
C SER A 43 -6.70 -8.87 -12.39
N ARG A 44 -8.00 -8.59 -12.47
CA ARG A 44 -8.87 -9.23 -13.47
C ARG A 44 -8.41 -8.76 -14.84
N LYS A 45 -7.96 -9.69 -15.71
CA LYS A 45 -7.73 -9.36 -17.11
C LYS A 45 -9.03 -8.82 -17.69
N ILE A 46 -9.03 -7.56 -18.12
CA ILE A 46 -10.16 -6.97 -18.83
C ILE A 46 -10.30 -7.74 -20.14
N LYS A 47 -11.37 -8.53 -20.27
CA LYS A 47 -11.57 -9.47 -21.39
C LYS A 47 -11.76 -8.74 -22.73
N HIS A 48 -12.25 -7.51 -22.68
CA HIS A 48 -12.48 -6.67 -23.85
C HIS A 48 -11.83 -5.31 -23.59
N LYS A 49 -10.71 -5.03 -24.26
CA LYS A 49 -10.29 -3.63 -24.45
C LYS A 49 -11.42 -2.99 -25.23
N ASN A 50 -12.02 -1.92 -24.70
CA ASN A 50 -12.86 -1.04 -25.50
C ASN A 50 -11.93 -0.47 -26.58
N HIS A 51 -11.85 -1.16 -27.71
CA HIS A 51 -11.38 -0.56 -28.94
C HIS A 51 -12.44 0.46 -29.26
N GLY A 52 -12.09 1.74 -29.19
CA GLY A 52 -12.96 2.83 -29.62
C GLY A 52 -13.31 2.62 -31.09
N GLY A 53 -14.41 1.91 -31.30
CA GLY A 53 -15.20 1.93 -32.51
C GLY A 53 -16.38 2.82 -32.22
N ASP A 54 -16.44 3.90 -32.99
CA ASP A 54 -17.66 4.54 -33.47
C ASP A 54 -18.87 4.53 -32.52
N ASP A 55 -19.13 5.71 -31.93
CA ASP A 55 -20.41 6.08 -31.33
C ASP A 55 -21.54 6.09 -32.38
N SER A 56 -21.85 4.95 -33.00
CA SER A 56 -23.14 4.76 -33.65
C SER A 56 -24.13 4.42 -32.55
N LEU A 57 -24.77 5.46 -32.02
CA LEU A 57 -25.90 5.36 -31.10
C LEU A 57 -26.86 4.25 -31.60
N PRO A 58 -27.33 3.34 -30.73
CA PRO A 58 -28.29 2.32 -31.14
C PRO A 58 -29.51 3.02 -31.75
N SER A 59 -29.86 2.67 -32.98
CA SER A 59 -30.92 3.28 -33.81
C SER A 59 -32.35 3.14 -33.24
N PHE A 60 -32.50 2.85 -31.96
CA PHE A 60 -33.77 2.64 -31.27
C PHE A 60 -34.45 3.93 -30.78
N PHE A 61 -33.76 5.08 -30.80
CA PHE A 61 -34.33 6.37 -30.36
C PHE A 61 -34.75 7.32 -31.49
N ALA A 62 -34.67 6.92 -32.77
CA ALA A 62 -35.03 7.79 -33.90
C ALA A 62 -36.52 7.70 -34.30
N ARG A 63 -37.45 7.66 -33.34
CA ARG A 63 -38.89 7.79 -33.63
C ARG A 63 -39.60 8.62 -32.58
N ARG A 64 -39.49 9.94 -32.68
CA ARG A 64 -40.38 10.87 -31.98
C ARG A 64 -40.58 12.18 -32.75
N GLN A 65 -41.70 12.22 -33.48
CA GLN A 65 -42.57 13.35 -33.87
C GLN A 65 -42.05 14.45 -34.81
N LEU A 66 -43.02 14.97 -35.59
CA LEU A 66 -43.18 16.23 -36.35
C LEU A 66 -43.68 15.86 -37.78
N VAL A 67 -44.90 16.17 -38.25
CA VAL A 67 -46.01 17.06 -37.88
C VAL A 67 -47.32 16.35 -38.24
#